data_AF-A0A7J6VY76-F1
#
_entry.id   AF-A0A7J6VY76-F1
#
_cell.length_a   1.000
_cell.length_b   1.000
_cell.length_c   1.000
_cell.angle_alpha   90.00
_cell.angle_beta   90.00
_cell.angle_gamma   90.00
#
_symmetry.space_group_name_H-M   'P 1'
#
loop_
_entity.id
_entity.type
_entity.pdbx_description
1 polymer ?
#
loop_
_entity_poly.entity_id
_entity_poly.type
_entity_poly.pdbx_seq_one_letter_code
_entity_poly.pdbx_strand_id
1 'polypeptide(L)'
;MGITENATYVLCNSNCETVSHLFVLCPMTQMVWQALIGHLNRASTILQHDDPKAIITSWPCINTRGIGEDIWLLIPYALMWVIWSVRNNIIFSNGTFEL
;
A
#
# COMPACT_ATOMS: atom_id res chain seq x y z
N MET A 1 -19.48 -22.39 -15.23
CA MET A 1 -19.92 -21.01 -15.49
C MET A 1 -19.87 -20.27 -14.16
N GLY A 2 -18.69 -19.77 -13.79
CA GLY A 2 -18.45 -19.11 -12.50
C GLY A 2 -18.62 -17.62 -12.68
N ILE A 3 -19.46 -17.00 -11.85
CA ILE A 3 -19.78 -15.58 -11.89
C ILE A 3 -18.48 -14.82 -11.62
N THR A 4 -17.89 -14.20 -12.64
CA THR A 4 -16.89 -13.14 -12.43
C THR A 4 -17.64 -11.89 -12.02
N GLU A 5 -18.18 -11.87 -10.80
CA GLU A 5 -18.45 -10.60 -10.15
C GLU A 5 -17.08 -9.96 -9.98
N ASN A 6 -16.85 -8.86 -10.70
CA ASN A 6 -15.68 -8.01 -10.50
C ASN A 6 -15.69 -7.56 -9.04
N ALA A 7 -15.05 -8.34 -8.17
CA ALA A 7 -14.98 -8.07 -6.75
C ALA A 7 -14.33 -6.68 -6.59
N THR A 8 -15.14 -5.73 -6.13
CA THR A 8 -14.66 -4.39 -5.82
C THR A 8 -13.69 -4.49 -4.65
N TYR A 9 -12.65 -3.66 -4.66
CA TYR A 9 -11.64 -3.68 -3.63
C TYR A 9 -12.27 -3.29 -2.29
N VAL A 10 -12.16 -4.18 -1.31
CA VAL A 10 -12.96 -4.11 -0.08
C VAL A 10 -12.69 -2.87 0.78
N LEU A 11 -11.53 -2.23 0.61
CA LEU A 11 -11.22 -0.99 1.34
C LEU A 11 -11.90 0.26 0.77
N CYS A 12 -12.10 0.34 -0.55
CA CYS A 12 -12.68 1.54 -1.17
C CYS A 12 -14.05 1.32 -1.82
N ASN A 13 -14.46 0.06 -2.00
CA ASN A 13 -15.70 -0.36 -2.65
C ASN A 13 -15.97 0.29 -4.03
N SER A 14 -14.94 0.81 -4.70
CA SER A 14 -15.10 1.65 -5.89
C SER A 14 -14.52 1.05 -7.17
N ASN A 15 -13.38 0.35 -7.09
CA ASN A 15 -12.67 -0.16 -8.27
C ASN A 15 -12.44 -1.67 -8.15
N CYS A 16 -12.21 -2.34 -9.28
CA CYS A 16 -11.82 -3.75 -9.29
C CYS A 16 -10.51 -3.95 -8.53
N GLU A 17 -10.43 -5.01 -7.73
CA GLU A 17 -9.18 -5.33 -7.05
C GLU A 17 -8.11 -5.77 -8.07
N THR A 18 -6.99 -5.06 -8.07
CA THR A 18 -5.76 -5.42 -8.77
C THR A 18 -4.58 -5.22 -7.83
N VAL A 19 -3.41 -5.79 -8.14
CA VAL A 19 -2.19 -5.59 -7.35
C VAL A 19 -1.84 -4.10 -7.21
N SER A 20 -1.93 -3.34 -8.31
CA SER A 20 -1.75 -1.88 -8.30
C SER A 20 -2.81 -1.16 -7.48
N HIS A 21 -4.08 -1.55 -7.59
CA HIS A 21 -5.14 -0.92 -6.81
C HIS A 21 -4.99 -1.18 -5.31
N LEU A 22 -4.69 -2.42 -4.95
CA LEU A 22 -4.52 -2.85 -3.56
C LEU A 22 -3.39 -2.08 -2.87
N PHE A 23 -2.21 -2.00 -3.48
CA PHE A 23 -1.02 -1.43 -2.84
C PHE A 23 -0.76 0.05 -3.13
N VAL A 24 -1.39 0.65 -4.14
CA VAL A 24 -0.98 1.99 -4.62
C VAL A 24 -2.14 2.90 -5.04
N LEU A 25 -3.08 2.41 -5.85
CA LEU A 25 -4.11 3.30 -6.45
C LEU A 25 -5.37 3.44 -5.58
N CYS A 26 -5.57 2.58 -4.59
CA CYS A 26 -6.69 2.72 -3.68
C CYS A 26 -6.55 4.01 -2.85
N PRO A 27 -7.58 4.87 -2.77
CA PRO A 27 -7.53 6.08 -1.95
C PRO A 27 -7.18 5.79 -0.48
N MET A 28 -7.70 4.70 0.09
CA MET A 28 -7.39 4.28 1.46
C MET A 28 -5.91 3.93 1.60
N THR A 29 -5.37 3.17 0.66
CA THR A 29 -3.94 2.83 0.64
C THR A 29 -3.07 4.08 0.47
N GLN A 30 -3.46 5.01 -0.41
CA GLN A 30 -2.75 6.28 -0.61
C GLN A 30 -2.73 7.12 0.67
N MET A 31 -3.82 7.16 1.43
CA MET A 31 -3.85 7.86 2.73
C MET A 31 -2.83 7.27 3.70
N VAL A 32 -2.69 5.94 3.77
CA VAL A 32 -1.70 5.31 4.66
C VAL A 32 -0.27 5.64 4.24
N TRP A 33 0.01 5.60 2.93
CA TRP A 33 1.30 6.04 2.39
C TRP A 33 1.60 7.52 2.72
N GLN A 34 0.62 8.40 2.52
CA GLN A 34 0.76 9.83 2.83
C GLN A 34 0.98 10.06 4.33
N ALA A 35 0.30 9.31 5.21
CA ALA A 35 0.52 9.39 6.64
C ALA A 35 1.94 8.95 7.03
N LEU A 36 2.46 7.90 6.38
CA LEU A 36 3.76 7.33 6.72
C LEU A 36 4.95 8.12 6.16
N ILE A 37 4.87 8.58 4.91
CA ILE A 37 6.01 9.22 4.24
C ILE A 37 5.72 10.59 3.64
N GLY A 38 4.47 11.09 3.69
CA GLY A 38 4.07 12.37 3.08
C GLY A 38 4.82 13.60 3.63
N HIS A 39 5.40 13.49 4.83
CA HIS A 39 6.21 14.53 5.45
C HIS A 39 7.65 14.60 4.91
N LEU A 40 8.04 13.69 4.01
CA LEU A 40 9.37 13.64 3.41
C LEU A 40 9.42 14.44 2.11
N ASN A 41 10.52 15.17 1.89
CA ASN A 41 10.72 15.98 0.68
C ASN A 41 10.64 15.20 -0.64
N ARG A 42 10.76 13.86 -0.61
CA ARG A 42 10.71 12.96 -1.78
C ARG A 42 9.42 12.14 -1.88
N ALA A 43 8.44 12.36 -0.99
CA ALA A 43 7.21 11.58 -0.93
C ALA A 43 6.42 11.66 -2.24
N SER A 44 6.35 12.84 -2.85
CA SER A 44 5.62 13.06 -4.11
C SER A 44 6.16 12.20 -5.25
N THR A 45 7.47 11.97 -5.33
CA THR A 45 8.08 11.12 -6.37
C THR A 45 7.75 9.64 -6.15
N ILE A 46 7.74 9.18 -4.90
CA ILE A 46 7.44 7.79 -4.55
C ILE A 46 5.95 7.48 -4.80
N LEU A 47 5.08 8.42 -4.46
CA LEU A 47 3.62 8.24 -4.49
C LEU A 47 2.98 8.53 -5.85
N GLN A 48 3.78 8.89 -6.86
CA GLN A 48 3.33 9.04 -8.25
C GLN A 48 3.36 7.74 -9.06
N HIS A 49 3.99 6.69 -8.53
CA HIS A 49 3.99 5.38 -9.19
C HIS A 49 2.61 4.74 -9.12
N ASP A 50 2.26 3.95 -10.13
CA ASP A 50 1.05 3.12 -10.21
C ASP A 50 1.36 1.61 -10.09
N ASP A 51 2.65 1.25 -10.12
CA ASP A 51 3.17 -0.10 -9.93
C ASP A 51 3.85 -0.23 -8.55
N PRO A 52 3.43 -1.19 -7.70
CA PRO A 52 4.11 -1.47 -6.43
C PRO A 52 5.60 -1.80 -6.60
N LYS A 53 5.99 -2.44 -7.71
CA LYS A 53 7.42 -2.73 -7.97
C LYS A 53 8.20 -1.44 -8.16
N ALA A 54 7.62 -0.45 -8.84
CA ALA A 54 8.27 0.83 -9.04
C ALA A 54 8.57 1.50 -7.69
N ILE A 55 7.62 1.50 -6.75
CA ILE A 55 7.82 2.02 -5.38
C ILE A 55 9.01 1.36 -4.69
N ILE A 56 9.14 0.03 -4.77
CA ILE A 56 10.24 -0.70 -4.15
C ILE A 56 11.57 -0.35 -4.81
N THR A 57 11.61 -0.33 -6.14
CA THR A 57 12.86 -0.08 -6.89
C THR A 57 13.32 1.38 -6.86
N SER A 58 12.39 2.33 -6.69
CA SER A 58 12.69 3.76 -6.60
C SER A 58 12.76 4.25 -5.15
N TRP A 59 12.64 3.35 -4.16
CA TRP A 59 12.68 3.68 -2.75
C TRP A 59 13.99 4.42 -2.42
N PRO A 60 13.93 5.66 -1.92
CA PRO A 60 15.13 6.48 -1.81
C PRO A 60 16.02 5.94 -0.71
N CYS A 61 17.34 6.04 -0.86
CA CYS A 61 18.24 5.90 0.28
C CYS A 61 18.12 7.15 1.17
N ILE A 62 18.22 6.97 2.48
CA ILE A 62 18.30 8.08 3.45
C ILE A 62 19.72 8.20 4.00
N ASN A 63 20.08 9.39 4.48
CA ASN A 63 21.42 9.65 5.02
C ASN A 63 21.57 9.18 6.48
N THR A 64 21.05 7.98 6.78
CA THR A 64 21.25 7.28 8.05
C THR A 64 22.11 6.05 7.81
N ARG A 65 22.77 5.53 8.84
CA ARG A 65 23.57 4.31 8.74
C ARG A 65 23.17 3.30 9.83
N GLY A 66 23.43 2.03 9.57
CA GLY A 66 23.10 0.94 10.48
C GLY A 66 21.60 0.71 10.57
N ILE A 67 21.08 0.42 11.76
CA ILE A 67 19.69 -0.05 11.93
C ILE A 67 18.62 0.90 11.36
N GLY A 68 18.88 2.21 11.33
CA GLY A 68 17.95 3.17 10.73
C GLY A 68 17.82 3.01 9.21
N GLU A 69 18.91 2.66 8.52
CA GLU A 69 18.91 2.35 7.09
C GLU A 69 18.18 1.03 6.83
N ASP A 70 18.44 0.01 7.64
CA ASP A 70 17.79 -1.30 7.53
C ASP A 70 16.26 -1.18 7.72
N ILE A 71 15.83 -0.45 8.76
CA ILE A 71 14.40 -0.18 9.00
C ILE A 71 13.81 0.59 7.81
N TRP A 72 14.52 1.59 7.31
CA TRP A 72 14.04 2.41 6.20
C TRP A 72 13.81 1.59 4.93
N LEU A 73 14.71 0.66 4.61
CA LEU A 73 14.55 -0.25 3.46
C LEU A 73 13.43 -1.27 3.69
N LEU A 74 13.08 -1.58 4.94
CA LEU A 74 11.99 -2.51 5.28
C LEU A 74 10.60 -1.88 5.19
N ILE A 75 10.48 -0.57 5.38
CA ILE A 75 9.20 0.17 5.39
C ILE A 75 8.26 -0.20 4.22
N PRO A 76 8.67 -0.15 2.94
CA PRO A 76 7.73 -0.40 1.85
C PRO A 76 7.17 -1.82 1.88
N TYR A 77 8.00 -2.81 2.24
CA TYR A 77 7.58 -4.20 2.39
C TYR A 77 6.64 -4.39 3.57
N ALA A 78 6.97 -3.79 4.72
CA ALA A 78 6.14 -3.87 5.91
C ALA A 78 4.77 -3.23 5.68
N LEU A 79 4.72 -2.08 5.01
CA LEU A 79 3.46 -1.41 4.72
C LEU A 79 2.58 -2.22 3.75
N MET A 80 3.17 -2.74 2.67
CA MET A 80 2.45 -3.64 1.75
C MET A 80 1.92 -4.88 2.48
N TRP A 81 2.73 -5.49 3.35
CA TRP A 81 2.29 -6.63 4.17
C TRP A 81 1.08 -6.28 5.05
N VAL A 82 1.12 -5.14 5.75
CA VAL A 82 0.02 -4.69 6.61
C VAL A 82 -1.25 -4.47 5.79
N ILE A 83 -1.17 -3.78 4.65
CA ILE A 83 -2.32 -3.54 3.75
C ILE A 83 -2.95 -4.88 3.31
N TRP A 84 -2.12 -5.82 2.86
CA TRP A 84 -2.57 -7.15 2.45
C TRP A 84 -3.21 -7.91 3.61
N SER A 85 -2.62 -7.85 4.80
CA SER A 85 -3.13 -8.50 6.00
C SER A 85 -4.49 -7.94 6.43
N VAL A 86 -4.68 -6.62 6.39
CA VAL A 86 -5.96 -5.97 6.70
C VAL A 86 -7.03 -6.37 5.69
N ARG A 87 -6.72 -6.32 4.38
CA ARG A 87 -7.62 -6.79 3.32
C ARG A 87 -8.05 -8.24 3.53
N ASN A 88 -7.12 -9.12 3.89
CA ASN A 88 -7.45 -10.51 4.17
C ASN A 88 -8.30 -10.69 5.42
N ASN A 89 -8.03 -9.93 6.49
CA ASN A 89 -8.86 -9.97 7.69
C ASN A 89 -10.32 -9.61 7.36
N ILE A 90 -10.53 -8.53 6.60
CA ILE A 90 -11.87 -8.10 6.16
C ILE A 90 -12.58 -9.22 5.37
N ILE A 91 -11.90 -9.82 4.39
CA ILE A 91 -12.50 -10.85 3.52
C ILE A 91 -12.77 -12.17 4.27
N PHE A 92 -11.86 -12.61 5.14
CA PHE A 92 -11.91 -13.95 5.73
C PHE A 92 -12.43 -13.99 7.17
N SER A 93 -12.48 -12.85 7.86
CA SER A 93 -12.88 -12.75 9.28
C SER A 93 -14.09 -11.84 9.51
N ASN A 94 -14.79 -11.46 8.43
CA ASN A 94 -15.95 -10.57 8.49
C ASN A 94 -15.62 -9.20 9.14
N GLY A 95 -14.35 -8.79 9.05
CA GLY A 95 -13.88 -7.51 9.61
C GLY A 95 -14.47 -6.34 8.82
N THR A 96 -14.77 -5.23 9.50
CA THR A 96 -15.13 -3.96 8.87
C THR A 96 -13.91 -3.06 8.80
N PHE A 97 -13.75 -2.33 7.68
CA PHE A 97 -12.82 -1.21 7.64
C PHE A 97 -13.55 0.02 8.18
N GLU A 98 -13.40 0.29 9.48
CA GLU A 98 -13.93 1.51 10.11
C GLU A 98 -12.84 2.57 10.15
N LEU A 99 -13.18 3.76 9.64
CA LEU A 99 -12.33 4.96 9.57
C LEU A 99 -12.56 5.84 10.79
#